data_AF-A0A5C5BAH5-F1
#
_entry.id   AF-A0A5C5BAH5-F1
#
_cell.length_a   1.000
_cell.length_b   1.000
_cell.length_c   1.000
_cell.angle_alpha   90.00
_cell.angle_beta   90.00
_cell.angle_gamma   90.00
#
_symmetry.space_group_name_H-M   'P 1'
#
loop_
_entity.id
_entity.type
_entity.pdbx_description
1 polymer ?
#
loop_
_entity_poly.entity_id
_entity_poly.type
_entity_poly.pdbx_seq_one_letter_code
_entity_poly.pdbx_strand_id
1 'polypeptide(L)' 'MTTLYIRDVPEQVAEALKGRAAAEGKSLSAYVAAELARIASRPTNAELVARLRDRDRSGGPTVSDILAAVESERR' A
#
# COMPACT_ATOMS: atom_id res chain seq x y z
N MET A 1 -16.99 -12.24 -3.43
CA MET A 1 -16.32 -11.34 -4.40
C MET A 1 -17.17 -10.11 -4.57
N THR A 2 -16.54 -8.94 -4.67
CA THR A 2 -17.23 -7.65 -4.81
C THR A 2 -16.95 -7.08 -6.19
N THR A 3 -17.98 -6.58 -6.87
CA THR A 3 -17.85 -5.95 -8.19
C THR A 3 -17.81 -4.44 -8.05
N LEU A 4 -16.86 -3.80 -8.72
CA LEU A 4 -16.75 -2.35 -8.79
C LEU A 4 -17.14 -1.87 -10.20
N TYR A 5 -18.06 -0.91 -10.28
CA TYR A 5 -18.41 -0.23 -11.52
C TYR A 5 -17.84 1.19 -11.51
N ILE A 6 -17.01 1.52 -12.50
CA ILE A 6 -16.35 2.83 -12.61
C ILE A 6 -16.99 3.56 -13.78
N ARG A 7 -17.52 4.77 -13.50
CA ARG A 7 -18.14 5.65 -14.50
C ARG A 7 -17.15 6.72 -14.97
N ASP A 8 -17.46 7.28 -16.13
CA ASP A 8 -16.78 8.47 -16.67
C ASP A 8 -15.25 8.29 -16.83
N VAL A 9 -14.82 7.07 -17.18
CA VAL A 9 -13.43 6.78 -17.49
C VAL A 9 -13.10 7.39 -18.86
N PRO A 10 -12.12 8.31 -18.96
CA PRO A 10 -11.74 8.88 -20.25
C PRO A 10 -11.27 7.78 -21.22
N GLU A 11 -11.67 7.88 -22.48
CA GLU A 11 -11.37 6.84 -23.50
C GLU A 11 -9.87 6.52 -23.58
N GLN A 12 -9.02 7.56 -23.58
CA GLN A 12 -7.56 7.42 -23.58
C GLN A 12 -7.02 6.59 -22.41
N VAL A 13 -7.68 6.64 -21.24
CA VAL A 13 -7.29 5.85 -20.07
C VAL A 13 -7.72 4.39 -20.27
N ALA A 14 -8.93 4.16 -20.76
CA ALA A 14 -9.43 2.83 -21.05
C ALA A 14 -8.54 2.10 -22.07
N GLU A 15 -8.16 2.78 -23.15
CA GLU A 15 -7.27 2.23 -24.18
C GLU A 15 -5.87 1.91 -23.65
N ALA A 16 -5.29 2.82 -22.85
CA ALA A 16 -3.99 2.56 -22.22
C ALA A 16 -4.03 1.34 -21.29
N LEU A 17 -5.10 1.18 -20.50
CA LEU A 17 -5.26 0.02 -19.60
C LEU A 17 -5.51 -1.28 -20.38
N LYS A 18 -6.26 -1.25 -21.48
CA LYS A 18 -6.43 -2.41 -22.37
C LYS A 18 -5.09 -2.86 -22.95
N GLY A 19 -4.28 -1.92 -23.44
CA GLY A 19 -2.94 -2.22 -23.97
C GLY A 19 -2.03 -2.88 -22.93
N ARG A 20 -2.00 -2.36 -21.70
CA ARG A 20 -1.23 -2.95 -20.59
C ARG A 20 -1.75 -4.33 -20.19
N ALA A 21 -3.06 -4.51 -20.12
CA ALA A 21 -3.67 -5.80 -19.82
C ALA A 21 -3.30 -6.86 -20.88
N ALA A 22 -3.36 -6.49 -22.16
CA ALA A 22 -2.96 -7.36 -23.27
C ALA A 22 -1.47 -7.73 -23.22
N ALA A 23 -0.60 -6.75 -22.93
CA ALA A 23 0.85 -6.99 -22.78
C ALA A 23 1.17 -7.98 -21.64
N GLU A 24 0.33 -8.05 -20.60
CA GLU A 24 0.46 -9.00 -19.49
C GLU A 24 -0.34 -10.30 -19.67
N GLY A 25 -1.03 -10.48 -20.81
CA GLY A 25 -1.88 -11.65 -21.06
C GLY A 25 -3.08 -11.75 -20.12
N LYS A 26 -3.57 -10.61 -19.60
CA LYS A 26 -4.69 -10.53 -18.64
C LYS A 26 -5.92 -9.93 -19.31
N SER A 27 -7.10 -10.29 -18.82
CA SER A 27 -8.30 -9.52 -19.12
C SER A 27 -8.19 -8.11 -18.51
N LEU A 28 -8.85 -7.12 -19.10
CA LEU A 28 -8.87 -5.76 -18.56
C LEU A 28 -9.34 -5.72 -17.10
N SER A 29 -10.40 -6.47 -16.78
CA SER A 29 -10.95 -6.55 -15.42
C SER A 29 -9.94 -7.15 -14.42
N ALA A 30 -9.24 -8.22 -14.81
CA ALA A 30 -8.22 -8.84 -13.97
C ALA A 30 -7.02 -7.90 -13.75
N TYR A 31 -6.57 -7.22 -14.80
CA TYR A 31 -5.51 -6.23 -14.71
C TYR A 31 -5.88 -5.08 -13.76
N VAL A 32 -7.03 -4.43 -13.98
CA VAL A 32 -7.47 -3.29 -13.15
C VAL A 32 -7.74 -3.72 -11.70
N ALA A 33 -8.29 -4.91 -11.47
CA ALA A 33 -8.47 -5.43 -10.11
C ALA A 33 -7.13 -5.60 -9.38
N ALA A 34 -6.08 -6.08 -10.07
CA ALA A 34 -4.74 -6.18 -9.51
C ALA A 34 -4.12 -4.81 -9.22
N GLU A 35 -4.33 -3.82 -10.11
CA GLU A 35 -3.89 -2.44 -9.90
C GLU A 35 -4.55 -1.83 -8.64
N LEU A 36 -5.87 -1.99 -8.49
CA LEU A 36 -6.63 -1.51 -7.33
C LEU A 36 -6.17 -2.20 -6.04
N ALA A 37 -5.91 -3.51 -6.08
CA ALA A 37 -5.38 -4.24 -4.95
C ALA A 37 -4.01 -3.70 -4.52
N ARG A 38 -3.14 -3.36 -5.47
CA ARG A 38 -1.84 -2.76 -5.17
C ARG A 38 -1.98 -1.39 -4.53
N ILE A 39 -2.89 -0.55 -5.03
CA ILE A 39 -3.19 0.76 -4.42
C ILE A 39 -3.66 0.57 -2.98
N ALA A 40 -4.60 -0.35 -2.74
CA ALA A 40 -5.15 -0.61 -1.42
C ALA A 40 -4.18 -1.33 -0.46
N SER A 41 -3.13 -1.98 -0.97
CA SER A 41 -2.16 -2.70 -0.14
C SER A 41 -1.32 -1.79 0.77
N ARG A 42 -1.24 -0.50 0.45
CA ARG A 42 -0.51 0.49 1.25
C ARG A 42 -1.49 1.46 1.89
N PRO A 43 -1.43 1.66 3.23
CA PRO A 43 -2.24 2.66 3.88
C PRO A 43 -1.84 4.06 3.42
N THR A 44 -2.80 4.95 3.36
CA THR A 44 -2.59 6.39 3.19
C THR A 44 -1.85 6.97 4.40
N ASN A 45 -1.24 8.14 4.22
CA ASN A 45 -0.59 8.86 5.34
C ASN A 45 -1.59 9.18 6.46
N ALA A 46 -2.84 9.49 6.13
CA ALA A 46 -3.88 9.76 7.11
C ALA A 46 -4.18 8.52 7.98
N GLU A 47 -4.34 7.35 7.34
CA GLU A 47 -4.55 6.08 8.04
C GLU A 47 -3.34 5.68 8.89
N LEU A 48 -2.12 5.92 8.38
CA LEU A 48 -0.89 5.70 9.15
C LEU A 48 -0.85 6.59 10.39
N VAL A 49 -1.13 7.89 10.25
CA VAL A 49 -1.14 8.82 11.39
C VAL A 49 -2.20 8.44 12.41
N ALA A 50 -3.41 8.08 11.98
CA ALA A 50 -4.46 7.60 12.86
C ALA A 50 -4.00 6.36 13.63
N ARG A 51 -3.47 5.35 12.94
CA ARG A 51 -2.92 4.14 13.56
C ARG A 51 -1.78 4.44 14.54
N LEU A 52 -0.93 5.41 14.24
CA LEU A 52 0.17 5.82 15.12
C LEU A 52 -0.30 6.58 16.36
N ARG A 53 -1.45 7.26 16.32
CA ARG A 53 -2.03 7.91 17.49
C ARG A 53 -2.62 6.91 18.46
N ASP A 54 -3.29 5.89 17.93
CA ASP A 54 -3.97 4.87 18.75
C ASP A 54 -3.02 3.75 19.22
N ARG A 55 -1.78 3.73 18.71
CA ARG A 55 -0.79 2.73 19.07
C ARG A 55 -0.24 2.98 20.48
N ASP A 56 -0.47 2.04 21.38
CA ASP A 56 0.24 2.00 22.65
C ASP A 56 1.75 1.79 22.42
N ARG A 57 2.55 2.70 22.99
CA ARG A 57 4.01 2.71 22.90
C ARG A 57 4.68 2.37 24.23
N SER A 58 3.92 2.06 25.27
CA SER A 58 4.43 1.74 26.60
C SER A 58 5.40 0.55 26.61
N GLY A 59 5.19 -0.43 25.73
CA GLY A 59 6.09 -1.57 25.53
C GLY A 59 7.27 -1.33 24.58
N GLY A 60 7.53 -0.06 24.20
CA GLY A 60 8.67 0.30 23.36
C GLY A 60 10.01 0.25 24.12
N PRO A 61 11.15 0.20 23.40
CA PRO A 61 12.46 0.21 24.03
C PRO A 61 12.69 1.52 24.80
N THR A 62 13.29 1.41 25.98
CA THR A 62 13.68 2.56 26.77
C THR A 62 14.94 3.21 26.19
N VAL A 63 15.26 4.42 26.65
CA VAL A 63 16.52 5.09 26.30
C VAL A 63 17.73 4.23 26.69
N SER A 64 17.66 3.54 27.83
CA SER A 64 18.75 2.65 28.28
C SER A 64 18.94 1.47 27.32
N ASP A 65 17.86 0.86 26.85
CA ASP A 65 17.91 -0.27 25.90
C ASP A 65 18.53 0.16 24.57
N ILE A 66 18.17 1.37 24.09
CA ILE A 66 18.71 1.95 22.86
C ILE A 66 20.22 2.20 23.00
N LEU A 67 20.65 2.81 24.11
CA LEU A 67 22.07 3.10 24.34
C LEU A 67 22.90 1.81 24.48
N ALA A 68 22.37 0.80 25.15
CA ALA A 68 23.02 -0.51 25.27
C ALA A 68 23.20 -1.19 23.90
N ALA A 69 22.18 -1.14 23.04
CA ALA A 69 22.26 -1.70 21.69
C ALA A 69 23.35 -1.00 20.84
N VAL A 70 23.38 0.35 20.84
CA VAL A 70 24.39 1.11 20.08
C VAL A 70 25.82 0.83 20.55
N GLU A 71 26.02 0.70 21.85
CA GLU A 71 27.33 0.37 22.43
C GLU A 71 27.79 -1.06 22.06
N SER A 72 26.85 -2.00 21.97
CA SER A 72 27.16 -3.39 21.60
C SER A 72 27.61 -3.55 20.14
N GLU A 73 27.17 -2.68 19.22
CA GLU A 73 27.62 -2.67 17.81
C GLU A 73 29.01 -2.05 17.62
N ARG A 74 29.49 -1.29 18.62
CA ARG A 74 30.78 -0.59 18.57
C ARG A 74 31.96 -1.42 19.09
N ARG A 75 31.71 -2.61 19.64
CA ARG A 75 32.73 -3.55 20.15
C ARG A 75 32.88 -4.73 19.21
#